data_AF-A8ZW99-F1
#
_entry.id   AF-A8ZW99-F1
#
_cell.length_a   1.000
_cell.length_b   1.000
_cell.length_c   1.000
_cell.angle_alpha   90.00
_cell.angle_beta   90.00
_cell.angle_gamma   90.00
#
_symmetry.space_group_name_H-M   'P 1'
#
loop_
_entity.id
_entity.type
_entity.pdbx_description
1 polymer ?
#
loop_
_entity_poly.entity_id
_entity_poly.type
_entity_poly.pdbx_seq_one_letter_code
_entity_poly.pdbx_strand_id
1 'polypeptide(L)'
;MHLFTRLMGLFWLFAEGLIMVWVRGGLAYLETGRSRQRIYILCCLALFVTIVSLYAGKSFFLDRLRIGPDTVTAVLYNRYLWNFICTLWVLIEGAIAVYVFRIYRLLKNPTSPGPRFPGWGMALLCVLFLAGFGLYHGYLHFLVDRSALSGQAIVNILRFYIKTCGVFWILIEWIVALIGVKTYLVLKGGPHAPVTG
;
A
#
# COMPACT_ATOMS: atom_id res chain seq x y z
N MET A 1 20.17 -4.96 6.96
CA MET A 1 18.83 -4.59 7.48
C MET A 1 18.38 -5.70 8.40
N HIS A 2 18.01 -5.40 9.64
CA HIS A 2 17.74 -6.43 10.64
C HIS A 2 16.48 -7.24 10.29
N LEU A 3 16.51 -8.54 10.60
CA LEU A 3 15.38 -9.46 10.42
C LEU A 3 14.10 -8.92 11.10
N PHE A 4 14.26 -8.35 12.30
CA PHE A 4 13.18 -7.72 13.06
C PHE A 4 12.41 -6.66 12.24
N THR A 5 13.12 -5.70 11.62
CA THR A 5 12.47 -4.63 10.85
C THR A 5 11.68 -5.17 9.65
N ARG A 6 12.16 -6.26 9.04
CA ARG A 6 11.49 -6.91 7.92
C ARG A 6 10.21 -7.61 8.37
N LEU A 7 10.27 -8.36 9.47
CA LEU A 7 9.11 -9.02 10.04
C LEU A 7 8.06 -8.01 10.50
N MET A 8 8.48 -6.94 11.17
CA MET A 8 7.58 -5.84 11.57
C MET A 8 6.93 -5.19 10.35
N GLY A 9 7.69 -4.91 9.29
CA GLY A 9 7.14 -4.34 8.05
C GLY A 9 6.12 -5.27 7.37
N LEU A 10 6.38 -6.58 7.32
CA LEU A 10 5.44 -7.56 6.78
C LEU A 10 4.18 -7.68 7.63
N PHE A 11 4.34 -7.73 8.95
CA PHE A 11 3.21 -7.78 9.88
C PHE A 11 2.33 -6.53 9.75
N TRP A 12 2.94 -5.36 9.68
CA TRP A 12 2.20 -4.11 9.51
C TRP A 12 1.47 -4.07 8.17
N LEU A 13 2.14 -4.42 7.07
CA LEU A 13 1.52 -4.51 5.75
C LEU A 13 0.30 -5.46 5.73
N PHE A 14 0.39 -6.58 6.46
CA PHE A 14 -0.72 -7.50 6.62
C PHE A 14 -1.89 -6.88 7.38
N ALA A 15 -1.60 -6.21 8.52
CA ALA A 15 -2.60 -5.54 9.32
C ALA A 15 -3.34 -4.45 8.51
N GLU A 16 -2.61 -3.62 7.78
CA GLU A 16 -3.21 -2.61 6.88
C GLU A 16 -4.03 -3.25 5.76
N GLY A 17 -3.58 -4.37 5.21
CA GLY A 17 -4.37 -5.15 4.25
C GLY A 17 -5.72 -5.60 4.82
N LEU A 18 -5.75 -6.05 6.07
CA LEU A 18 -6.99 -6.41 6.76
C LEU A 18 -7.89 -5.20 7.01
N ILE A 19 -7.33 -4.08 7.46
CA ILE A 19 -8.06 -2.82 7.66
C ILE A 19 -8.68 -2.36 6.34
N MET A 20 -7.93 -2.37 5.25
CA MET A 20 -8.42 -2.01 3.92
C MET A 20 -9.60 -2.88 3.49
N VAL A 21 -9.49 -4.21 3.66
CA VAL A 21 -10.60 -5.13 3.39
C VAL A 21 -11.80 -4.75 4.24
N TRP A 22 -11.62 -4.57 5.54
CA TRP A 22 -12.71 -4.25 6.46
C TRP A 22 -13.41 -2.93 6.12
N VAL A 23 -12.65 -1.84 5.93
CA VAL A 23 -13.17 -0.51 5.56
C VAL A 23 -13.92 -0.57 4.23
N ARG A 24 -13.35 -1.21 3.20
CA ARG A 24 -14.02 -1.43 1.92
C ARG A 24 -15.34 -2.18 2.09
N GLY A 25 -15.40 -3.12 3.05
CA GLY A 25 -16.58 -3.92 3.34
C GLY A 25 -17.68 -3.10 3.96
N GLY A 26 -17.32 -2.25 4.92
CA GLY A 26 -18.21 -1.24 5.47
C GLY A 26 -18.77 -0.33 4.38
N LEU A 27 -17.93 0.17 3.48
CA LEU A 27 -18.38 0.99 2.35
C LEU A 27 -19.37 0.23 1.43
N ALA A 28 -19.04 -0.99 1.02
CA ALA A 28 -19.92 -1.79 0.16
C ALA A 28 -21.27 -2.11 0.82
N TYR A 29 -21.24 -2.36 2.13
CA TYR A 29 -22.46 -2.57 2.93
C TYR A 29 -23.32 -1.30 2.99
N LEU A 30 -22.71 -0.13 3.22
CA LEU A 30 -23.43 1.15 3.21
C LEU A 30 -24.03 1.48 1.83
N GLU A 31 -23.37 1.10 0.73
CA GLU A 31 -23.83 1.40 -0.62
C GLU A 31 -24.88 0.41 -1.16
N THR A 32 -24.85 -0.86 -0.73
CA THR A 32 -25.64 -1.93 -1.39
C THR A 32 -26.35 -2.88 -0.42
N GLY A 33 -26.19 -2.71 0.89
CA GLY A 33 -26.69 -3.64 1.92
C GLY A 33 -26.00 -5.02 1.92
N ARG A 34 -25.03 -5.26 1.03
CA ARG A 34 -24.32 -6.53 0.89
C ARG A 34 -22.81 -6.31 0.85
N SER A 35 -22.09 -7.08 1.66
CA SER A 35 -20.62 -7.05 1.65
C SER A 35 -20.07 -8.16 0.74
N ARG A 36 -19.78 -7.86 -0.53
CA ARG A 36 -19.19 -8.81 -1.48
C ARG A 36 -17.66 -8.64 -1.52
N GLN A 37 -16.95 -9.29 -0.59
CA GLN A 37 -15.51 -9.07 -0.40
C GLN A 37 -14.60 -10.22 -0.86
N ARG A 38 -15.16 -11.40 -1.16
CA ARG A 38 -14.38 -12.63 -1.35
C ARG A 38 -13.21 -12.47 -2.33
N ILE A 39 -13.46 -11.86 -3.49
CA ILE A 39 -12.41 -11.62 -4.50
C ILE A 39 -11.30 -10.73 -3.93
N TYR A 40 -11.65 -9.66 -3.21
CA TYR A 40 -10.66 -8.75 -2.63
C TYR A 40 -9.81 -9.41 -1.56
N ILE A 41 -10.44 -10.21 -0.69
CA ILE A 41 -9.73 -11.00 0.34
C ILE A 41 -8.73 -11.94 -0.34
N LEU A 42 -9.18 -12.67 -1.37
CA LEU A 42 -8.32 -13.59 -2.12
C LEU A 42 -7.16 -12.85 -2.81
N CYS A 43 -7.41 -11.70 -3.42
CA CYS A 43 -6.34 -10.89 -4.01
C CYS A 43 -5.34 -10.38 -2.97
N CYS A 44 -5.80 -9.90 -1.81
CA CYS A 44 -4.91 -9.44 -0.74
C CYS A 44 -4.09 -10.59 -0.15
N LEU A 45 -4.71 -11.76 0.06
CA LEU A 45 -4.04 -12.96 0.54
C LEU A 45 -2.99 -13.44 -0.47
N ALA A 46 -3.35 -13.50 -1.76
CA ALA A 46 -2.43 -13.90 -2.82
C ALA A 46 -1.23 -12.94 -2.93
N LEU A 47 -1.47 -11.62 -2.84
CA LEU A 47 -0.40 -10.63 -2.80
C LEU A 47 0.50 -10.83 -1.58
N PHE A 48 -0.08 -11.02 -0.39
CA PHE A 48 0.68 -11.23 0.84
C PHE A 48 1.54 -12.50 0.79
N VAL A 49 0.96 -13.63 0.36
CA VAL A 49 1.69 -14.90 0.16
C VAL A 49 2.82 -14.71 -0.85
N THR A 50 2.59 -13.97 -1.93
CA THR A 50 3.63 -13.66 -2.93
C THR A 50 4.79 -12.89 -2.28
N ILE A 51 4.51 -11.86 -1.50
CA ILE A 51 5.54 -11.04 -0.84
C ILE A 51 6.33 -11.87 0.18
N VAL A 52 5.65 -12.66 1.01
CA VAL A 52 6.30 -13.57 1.96
C VAL A 52 7.16 -14.59 1.23
N SER A 53 6.69 -15.14 0.12
CA SER A 53 7.44 -16.10 -0.70
C SER A 53 8.69 -15.48 -1.32
N LEU A 54 8.62 -14.22 -1.78
CA LEU A 54 9.80 -13.49 -2.26
C LEU A 54 10.82 -13.23 -1.14
N TYR A 55 10.37 -13.01 0.10
CA TYR A 55 11.24 -12.84 1.26
C TYR A 55 11.87 -14.15 1.75
N ALA A 56 11.06 -15.17 1.98
CA ALA A 56 11.48 -16.46 2.52
C ALA A 56 12.22 -17.30 1.47
N GLY A 57 11.76 -17.26 0.22
CA GLY A 57 12.38 -17.92 -0.93
C GLY A 57 13.56 -17.17 -1.52
N LYS A 58 14.06 -16.12 -0.86
CA LYS A 58 15.19 -15.31 -1.36
C LYS A 58 16.38 -16.18 -1.78
N SER A 59 16.79 -17.13 -0.95
CA SER A 59 17.90 -18.05 -1.25
C SER A 59 17.62 -18.83 -2.54
N PHE A 60 16.43 -19.44 -2.62
CA PHE A 60 16.00 -20.16 -3.82
C PHE A 60 16.05 -19.30 -5.09
N PHE A 61 15.58 -18.05 -5.06
CA PHE A 61 15.62 -17.17 -6.23
C PHE A 61 17.04 -16.74 -6.62
N LEU A 62 17.87 -16.39 -5.64
CA LEU A 62 19.26 -16.02 -5.90
C LEU A 62 20.07 -17.20 -6.44
N ASP A 63 19.88 -18.39 -5.86
CA ASP A 63 20.53 -19.63 -6.30
C ASP A 63 20.10 -20.00 -7.73
N ARG A 64 18.80 -19.88 -8.05
CA ARG A 64 18.29 -20.16 -9.39
C ARG A 64 18.84 -19.22 -10.45
N LEU A 65 19.10 -17.97 -10.07
CA LEU A 65 19.72 -16.96 -10.93
C LEU A 65 21.26 -17.03 -10.92
N ARG A 66 21.86 -17.99 -10.18
CA ARG A 66 23.32 -18.14 -9.99
C ARG A 66 23.98 -16.86 -9.45
N ILE A 67 23.26 -16.10 -8.64
CA ILE A 67 23.73 -14.86 -8.03
C ILE A 67 24.32 -15.20 -6.66
N GLY A 68 25.65 -15.04 -6.51
CA GLY A 68 26.31 -15.24 -5.22
C GLY A 68 25.77 -14.29 -4.12
N PRO A 69 25.75 -14.74 -2.85
CA PRO A 69 25.13 -13.99 -1.75
C PRO A 69 25.78 -12.62 -1.47
N ASP A 70 27.07 -12.46 -1.78
CA ASP A 70 27.86 -11.24 -1.54
C ASP A 70 28.00 -10.34 -2.79
N THR A 71 27.25 -10.65 -3.85
CA THR A 71 27.26 -9.81 -5.05
C THR A 71 26.51 -8.50 -4.84
N VAL A 72 26.93 -7.44 -5.55
CA VAL A 72 26.21 -6.16 -5.60
C VAL A 72 24.74 -6.37 -5.98
N THR A 73 24.47 -7.31 -6.88
CA THR A 73 23.12 -7.71 -7.31
C THR A 73 22.28 -8.27 -6.16
N ALA A 74 22.83 -9.15 -5.31
CA ALA A 74 22.13 -9.66 -4.14
C ALA A 74 21.82 -8.54 -3.13
N VAL A 75 22.74 -7.59 -2.92
CA VAL A 75 22.52 -6.43 -2.05
C VAL A 75 21.42 -5.51 -2.61
N LEU A 76 21.45 -5.23 -3.91
CA LEU A 76 20.43 -4.44 -4.61
C LEU A 76 19.05 -5.10 -4.54
N TYR A 77 18.97 -6.41 -4.78
CA TYR A 77 17.72 -7.18 -4.66
C TYR A 77 17.07 -6.98 -3.29
N ASN A 78 17.84 -7.10 -2.20
CA ASN A 78 17.30 -6.91 -0.85
C ASN A 78 16.75 -5.49 -0.62
N ARG A 79 17.38 -4.48 -1.24
CA ARG A 79 16.97 -3.09 -1.09
C ARG A 79 15.77 -2.76 -1.96
N TYR A 80 15.72 -3.26 -3.19
CA TYR A 80 14.57 -3.12 -4.08
C TYR A 80 13.34 -3.79 -3.51
N LEU A 81 13.50 -5.00 -2.96
CA LEU A 81 12.40 -5.71 -2.31
C LEU A 81 11.85 -4.94 -1.09
N TRP A 82 12.74 -4.33 -0.29
CA TRP A 82 12.29 -3.49 0.81
C TRP A 82 11.60 -2.21 0.34
N ASN A 83 12.15 -1.52 -0.66
CA ASN A 83 11.52 -0.35 -1.25
C ASN A 83 10.13 -0.68 -1.81
N PHE A 84 9.99 -1.85 -2.45
CA PHE A 84 8.71 -2.34 -2.96
C PHE A 84 7.68 -2.49 -1.84
N ILE A 85 8.07 -3.05 -0.69
CA ILE A 85 7.19 -3.09 0.49
C ILE A 85 6.79 -1.68 0.93
N CYS A 86 7.74 -0.74 1.01
CA CYS A 86 7.43 0.64 1.36
C CYS A 86 6.43 1.28 0.38
N THR A 87 6.56 0.99 -0.92
CA THR A 87 5.60 1.44 -1.94
C THR A 87 4.21 0.84 -1.73
N LEU A 88 4.14 -0.47 -1.51
CA LEU A 88 2.87 -1.16 -1.26
C LEU A 88 2.18 -0.65 0.00
N TRP A 89 2.96 -0.34 1.03
CA TRP A 89 2.43 0.25 2.26
C TRP A 89 1.76 1.59 1.97
N VAL A 90 2.46 2.53 1.32
CA VAL A 90 1.88 3.83 0.94
C VAL A 90 0.63 3.67 0.06
N LEU A 91 0.63 2.70 -0.84
CA LEU A 91 -0.50 2.42 -1.72
C LEU A 91 -1.72 1.90 -0.96
N ILE A 92 -1.54 0.96 -0.02
CA ILE A 92 -2.63 0.43 0.82
C ILE A 92 -3.20 1.53 1.71
N GLU A 93 -2.35 2.34 2.34
CA GLU A 93 -2.75 3.48 3.16
C GLU A 93 -3.55 4.50 2.35
N GLY A 94 -3.07 4.83 1.14
CA GLY A 94 -3.79 5.68 0.22
C GLY A 94 -5.16 5.11 -0.15
N ALA A 95 -5.26 3.79 -0.34
CA ALA A 95 -6.53 3.09 -0.59
C ALA A 95 -7.49 3.23 0.60
N ILE A 96 -7.00 3.00 1.82
CA ILE A 96 -7.75 3.16 3.06
C ILE A 96 -8.27 4.59 3.16
N ALA A 97 -7.44 5.60 2.93
CA ALA A 97 -7.84 7.01 2.96
C ALA A 97 -8.97 7.32 1.97
N VAL A 98 -8.89 6.82 0.75
CA VAL A 98 -9.96 6.96 -0.25
C VAL A 98 -11.26 6.34 0.25
N TYR A 99 -11.22 5.12 0.81
CA TYR A 99 -12.43 4.47 1.30
C TYR A 99 -13.01 5.15 2.55
N VAL A 100 -12.18 5.54 3.51
CA VAL A 100 -12.59 6.28 4.72
C VAL A 100 -13.24 7.61 4.33
N PHE A 101 -12.67 8.34 3.38
CA PHE A 101 -13.25 9.58 2.87
C PHE A 101 -14.63 9.37 2.20
N ARG A 102 -14.79 8.28 1.44
CA ARG A 102 -16.07 7.92 0.83
C ARG A 102 -17.12 7.59 1.89
N ILE A 103 -16.77 6.81 2.90
CA ILE A 103 -17.67 6.48 4.03
C ILE A 103 -18.10 7.77 4.73
N TYR A 104 -17.15 8.66 5.04
CA TYR A 104 -17.46 9.96 5.66
C TYR A 104 -18.47 10.76 4.83
N ARG A 105 -18.28 10.85 3.51
CA ARG A 105 -19.21 11.57 2.62
C ARG A 105 -20.60 10.95 2.59
N LEU A 106 -20.69 9.63 2.53
CA LEU A 106 -21.97 8.91 2.54
C LEU A 106 -22.72 9.13 3.86
N LEU A 107 -22.03 9.06 4.99
CA LEU A 107 -22.63 9.28 6.29
C LEU A 107 -23.06 10.74 6.51
N LYS A 108 -22.26 11.70 6.02
CA LYS A 108 -22.57 13.13 6.16
C LYS A 108 -23.73 13.57 5.27
N ASN A 109 -23.79 13.09 4.02
CA ASN A 109 -24.79 13.48 3.03
C ASN A 109 -25.41 12.23 2.36
N PRO A 110 -26.32 11.51 3.04
CA PRO A 110 -26.87 10.25 2.52
C PRO A 110 -27.64 10.42 1.21
N THR A 111 -28.33 11.55 1.04
CA THR A 111 -29.20 11.85 -0.11
C THR A 111 -28.46 12.46 -1.30
N SER A 112 -27.25 12.98 -1.09
CA SER A 112 -26.41 13.55 -2.15
C SER A 112 -24.93 13.35 -1.82
N PRO A 113 -24.41 12.11 -1.95
CA PRO A 113 -23.04 11.81 -1.59
C PRO A 113 -22.00 12.47 -2.53
N GLY A 114 -22.44 13.16 -3.59
CA GLY A 114 -21.63 13.82 -4.61
C GLY A 114 -20.94 12.84 -5.58
N PRO A 115 -19.94 13.27 -6.36
CA PRO A 115 -19.32 12.45 -7.39
C PRO A 115 -18.71 11.18 -6.80
N ARG A 116 -19.07 10.03 -7.39
CA ARG A 116 -18.50 8.72 -7.05
C ARG A 116 -17.09 8.62 -7.61
N PHE A 117 -16.18 8.13 -6.78
CA PHE A 117 -14.86 7.76 -7.29
C PHE A 117 -15.05 6.60 -8.30
N PRO A 118 -14.54 6.72 -9.54
CA PRO A 118 -14.77 5.71 -10.56
C PRO A 118 -14.25 4.35 -10.08
N GLY A 119 -14.98 3.28 -10.38
CA GLY A 119 -14.63 1.93 -9.91
C GLY A 119 -13.23 1.47 -10.35
N TRP A 120 -12.74 1.98 -11.48
CA TRP A 120 -11.40 1.75 -11.99
C TRP A 120 -10.34 2.72 -11.44
N GLY A 121 -10.73 3.80 -10.77
CA GLY A 121 -9.80 4.84 -10.29
C GLY A 121 -8.75 4.28 -9.34
N MET A 122 -9.12 3.33 -8.48
CA MET A 122 -8.18 2.70 -7.56
C MET A 122 -7.19 1.80 -8.30
N ALA A 123 -7.67 1.05 -9.28
CA ALA A 123 -6.81 0.22 -10.12
C ALA A 123 -5.82 1.09 -10.91
N LEU A 124 -6.27 2.23 -11.46
CA LEU A 124 -5.39 3.18 -12.13
C LEU A 124 -4.33 3.76 -11.18
N LEU A 125 -4.72 4.19 -9.98
CA LEU A 125 -3.77 4.67 -8.97
C LEU A 125 -2.72 3.60 -8.64
N CYS A 126 -3.14 2.34 -8.45
CA CYS A 126 -2.21 1.24 -8.22
C CYS A 126 -1.24 1.06 -9.39
N VAL A 127 -1.74 1.04 -10.62
CA VAL A 127 -0.92 0.90 -11.83
C VAL A 127 0.07 2.05 -11.95
N LEU A 128 -0.35 3.29 -11.71
CA LEU A 128 0.54 4.46 -11.77
C LEU A 128 1.64 4.40 -10.71
N PHE A 129 1.33 4.00 -9.48
CA PHE A 129 2.33 3.83 -8.42
C PHE A 129 3.32 2.71 -8.73
N LEU A 130 2.84 1.57 -9.23
CA LEU A 130 3.68 0.44 -9.63
C LEU A 130 4.56 0.79 -10.84
N ALA A 131 4.02 1.51 -11.82
CA ALA A 131 4.78 2.02 -12.96
C ALA A 131 5.86 3.01 -12.49
N GLY A 132 5.52 3.94 -11.60
CA GLY A 132 6.48 4.86 -11.01
C GLY A 132 7.61 4.16 -10.25
N PHE A 133 7.28 3.12 -9.47
CA PHE A 133 8.29 2.26 -8.82
C PHE A 133 9.20 1.58 -9.85
N GLY A 134 8.61 0.97 -10.88
CA GLY A 134 9.34 0.29 -11.95
C GLY A 134 10.27 1.25 -12.72
N LEU A 135 9.79 2.43 -13.08
CA LEU A 135 10.58 3.47 -13.76
C LEU A 135 11.72 3.97 -12.87
N TYR A 136 11.45 4.23 -11.59
CA TYR A 136 12.47 4.71 -10.65
C TYR A 136 13.60 3.68 -10.46
N HIS A 137 13.27 2.41 -10.26
CA HIS A 137 14.28 1.35 -10.10
C HIS A 137 14.92 0.92 -11.42
N GLY A 138 14.18 0.94 -12.53
CA GLY A 138 14.73 0.70 -13.86
C GLY A 138 15.76 1.76 -14.25
N TYR A 139 15.46 3.04 -14.00
CA TYR A 139 16.41 4.12 -14.23
C TYR A 139 17.62 4.04 -13.31
N LEU A 140 17.42 3.72 -12.02
CA LEU A 140 18.54 3.48 -11.11
C LEU A 140 19.43 2.33 -11.60
N HIS A 141 18.86 1.21 -12.02
CA HIS A 141 19.62 0.08 -12.53
C HIS A 141 20.43 0.45 -13.78
N PHE A 142 19.82 1.20 -14.71
CA PHE A 142 20.51 1.74 -15.88
C PHE A 142 21.70 2.63 -15.50
N LEU A 143 21.58 3.48 -14.47
CA LEU A 143 22.69 4.32 -14.00
C LEU A 143 23.82 3.52 -13.34
N VAL A 144 23.47 2.43 -12.64
CA VAL A 144 24.46 1.52 -12.05
C VAL A 144 25.27 0.83 -13.14
N ASP A 145 24.61 0.29 -14.17
CA ASP A 145 25.28 -0.43 -15.26
C ASP A 145 26.17 0.49 -16.11
N ARG A 146 25.77 1.76 -16.25
CA ARG A 146 26.57 2.79 -16.94
C ARG A 146 27.76 3.32 -16.11
N SER A 147 28.05 2.72 -14.95
CA SER A 147 29.17 3.07 -14.07
C SER A 147 29.15 4.53 -13.57
N ALA A 148 28.00 5.21 -13.65
CA ALA A 148 27.89 6.64 -13.38
C ALA A 148 27.77 6.97 -11.88
N LEU A 149 27.62 5.96 -11.02
CA LEU A 149 27.33 6.13 -9.59
C LEU A 149 28.25 5.31 -8.70
N SER A 150 28.74 5.92 -7.62
CA SER A 150 29.43 5.22 -6.56
C SER A 150 28.46 4.38 -5.71
N GLY A 151 28.96 3.32 -5.08
CA GLY A 151 28.17 2.46 -4.18
C GLY A 151 27.45 3.25 -3.08
N GLN A 152 28.10 4.28 -2.53
CA GLN A 152 27.50 5.15 -1.52
C GLN A 152 26.35 6.02 -2.09
N ALA A 153 26.49 6.51 -3.33
CA ALA A 153 25.43 7.26 -3.99
C ALA A 153 24.18 6.39 -4.19
N ILE A 154 24.35 5.14 -4.63
CA ILE A 154 23.26 4.17 -4.79
C ILE A 154 22.53 3.96 -3.45
N VAL A 155 23.27 3.75 -2.36
CA VAL A 155 22.70 3.59 -1.02
C VAL A 155 21.91 4.82 -0.59
N ASN A 156 22.42 6.02 -0.86
CA ASN A 156 21.75 7.27 -0.51
C ASN A 156 20.47 7.47 -1.33
N ILE A 157 20.48 7.17 -2.63
CA ILE A 157 19.30 7.22 -3.51
C ILE A 157 18.21 6.27 -2.99
N LEU A 158 18.57 5.03 -2.66
CA LEU A 158 17.63 4.06 -2.12
C LEU A 158 17.06 4.46 -0.76
N ARG A 159 17.89 5.05 0.11
CA ARG A 159 17.43 5.61 1.40
C ARG A 159 16.51 6.81 1.20
N PHE A 160 16.79 7.66 0.21
CA PHE A 160 15.94 8.79 -0.15
C PHE A 160 14.55 8.31 -0.56
N TYR A 161 14.46 7.25 -1.37
CA TYR A 161 13.18 6.63 -1.72
C TYR A 161 12.36 6.22 -0.48
N ILE A 162 12.99 5.52 0.47
CA ILE A 162 12.33 5.10 1.72
C ILE A 162 11.84 6.32 2.52
N LYS A 163 12.64 7.38 2.60
CA LYS A 163 12.23 8.63 3.27
C LYS A 163 11.01 9.25 2.60
N THR A 164 10.99 9.28 1.27
CA THR A 164 9.84 9.77 0.49
C THR A 164 8.59 8.94 0.79
N CYS A 165 8.69 7.61 0.82
CA CYS A 165 7.58 6.75 1.24
C CYS A 165 7.12 7.08 2.67
N GLY A 166 8.04 7.28 3.60
CA GLY A 166 7.72 7.65 4.99
C GLY A 166 6.99 8.99 5.10
N VAL A 167 7.38 10.00 4.30
CA VAL A 167 6.67 11.29 4.26
C VAL A 167 5.25 11.11 3.75
N PHE A 168 5.06 10.38 2.64
CA PHE A 168 3.71 10.11 2.13
C PHE A 168 2.86 9.33 3.13
N TRP A 169 3.44 8.33 3.79
CA TRP A 169 2.75 7.56 4.82
C TRP A 169 2.23 8.46 5.94
N ILE A 170 3.08 9.29 6.55
CA ILE A 170 2.66 10.23 7.61
C ILE A 170 1.55 11.16 7.10
N LEU A 171 1.70 11.74 5.90
CA LEU A 171 0.68 12.63 5.35
C LEU A 171 -0.68 11.93 5.18
N ILE A 172 -0.68 10.71 4.67
CA ILE A 172 -1.90 9.92 4.47
C ILE A 172 -2.53 9.56 5.82
N GLU A 173 -1.73 9.07 6.77
CA GLU A 173 -2.19 8.68 8.10
C GLU A 173 -2.87 9.84 8.82
N TRP A 174 -2.29 11.04 8.77
CA TRP A 174 -2.90 12.24 9.35
C TRP A 174 -4.24 12.59 8.68
N ILE A 175 -4.34 12.47 7.35
CA ILE A 175 -5.59 12.68 6.63
C ILE A 175 -6.64 11.65 7.08
N VAL A 176 -6.27 10.37 7.17
CA VAL A 176 -7.14 9.28 7.64
C VAL A 176 -7.62 9.55 9.05
N ALA A 177 -6.73 9.92 9.97
CA ALA A 177 -7.06 10.21 11.36
C ALA A 177 -8.05 11.38 11.49
N LEU A 178 -7.79 12.48 10.78
CA LEU A 178 -8.69 13.65 10.77
C LEU A 178 -10.07 13.33 10.22
N ILE A 179 -10.15 12.55 9.13
CA ILE A 179 -11.44 12.12 8.56
C ILE A 179 -12.11 11.11 9.48
N GLY A 180 -11.36 10.20 10.09
CA GLY A 180 -11.86 9.21 11.04
C GLY A 180 -12.56 9.85 12.23
N VAL A 181 -11.94 10.88 12.83
CA VAL A 181 -12.57 11.67 13.92
C VAL A 181 -13.86 12.33 13.44
N LYS A 182 -13.87 12.95 12.25
CA LYS A 182 -15.08 13.55 11.69
C LYS A 182 -16.19 12.52 11.45
N THR A 183 -15.84 11.34 10.94
CA THR A 183 -16.77 10.22 10.76
C THR A 183 -17.36 9.77 12.09
N TYR A 184 -16.53 9.62 13.13
CA TYR A 184 -16.99 9.25 14.46
C TYR A 184 -17.96 10.29 15.05
N LEU A 185 -17.67 11.58 14.90
CA LEU A 185 -18.55 12.66 15.35
C LEU A 185 -19.90 12.65 14.63
N VAL A 186 -19.92 12.38 13.32
CA VAL A 186 -21.17 12.22 12.54
C VAL A 186 -21.98 11.04 13.08
N LEU A 187 -21.34 9.91 13.37
CA LEU A 187 -22.02 8.73 13.93
C LEU A 187 -22.58 8.98 15.34
N LYS A 188 -21.87 9.77 16.18
CA LYS A 188 -22.26 10.09 17.56
C LYS A 188 -23.34 11.18 17.65
N GLY A 189 -23.37 12.12 16.72
CA GLY A 189 -24.20 13.33 16.78
C GLY A 189 -25.57 13.26 16.07
N GLY A 190 -25.92 12.14 15.42
CA GLY A 190 -27.15 12.03 14.62
C GLY A 190 -28.26 11.20 15.26
N PRO A 191 -29.54 11.63 15.23
CA PRO A 191 -30.67 10.72 15.33
C PRO A 191 -30.72 9.86 14.06
N HIS A 192 -30.38 8.57 14.18
CA HIS A 192 -30.39 7.66 13.04
C HIS A 192 -31.82 7.20 12.74
N ALA A 193 -32.47 7.85 11.77
CA ALA A 193 -33.59 7.21 11.09
C ALA A 193 -33.02 6.09 10.20
N PRO A 194 -33.53 4.85 10.27
CA PRO A 194 -33.05 3.77 9.43
C PRO A 194 -33.24 4.13 7.95
N VAL A 195 -32.18 3.93 7.15
CA VAL A 195 -32.27 3.98 5.69
C VAL A 195 -33.04 2.74 5.25
N THR A 196 -34.36 2.88 5.15
CA THR A 196 -35.24 1.87 4.54
C THR A 196 -35.13 1.98 3.03
N GLY A 197 -34.57 0.96 2.40
CA GLY A 197 -34.64 0.70 0.97
C GLY A 197 -34.97 -0.76 0.76
#